data_AF-A0A917FU17-F1
#
_entry.id   AF-A0A917FU17-F1
#
_cell.length_a   1.000
_cell.length_b   1.000
_cell.length_c   1.000
_cell.angle_alpha   90.00
_cell.angle_beta   90.00
_cell.angle_gamma   90.00
#
_symmetry.space_group_name_H-M   'P 1'
#
loop_
_entity.id
_entity.type
_entity.pdbx_description
1 polymer ?
#
loop_
_entity_poly.entity_id
_entity_poly.type
_entity_poly.pdbx_seq_one_letter_code
_entity_poly.pdbx_strand_id
1 'polypeptide(L)'
;MIENLTEAKSHNNTLSEPLPFLSEQERNCFYKIANSIQIPGERSKAHPLISTYKIIVSEWNKSEPFLAGVISDQSLPRVYRILGALIQGLEKLGCTVTNKLTFIIRNEEIPLEIYELQDKAEHITTKQEEAELRRYEEERKRYAWASKPNIRKYDYMFNGRLCIKVGQKSFRDHKAANVENQLGELFIEMYKVSELLRKERKAREAERRKREEAEILRLEHRKCYEMEVERTIVPT
;
A
#
# COMPACT_ATOMS: atom_id res chain seq x y z
N MET A 1 -38.33 -15.91 5.42
CA MET A 1 -38.14 -14.52 5.86
C MET A 1 -36.73 -14.43 6.42
N ILE A 2 -35.83 -13.80 5.69
CA ILE A 2 -34.45 -13.56 6.12
C ILE A 2 -34.43 -12.08 6.48
N GLU A 3 -34.34 -11.76 7.77
CA GLU A 3 -34.13 -10.40 8.24
C GLU A 3 -32.69 -10.19 8.73
N ASN A 4 -32.24 -8.98 8.43
CA ASN A 4 -30.88 -8.49 8.34
C ASN A 4 -30.14 -8.32 9.68
N LEU A 5 -28.84 -8.60 9.63
CA LEU A 5 -27.71 -7.73 10.04
C LEU A 5 -27.98 -6.62 11.06
N THR A 6 -27.19 -6.61 12.13
CA THR A 6 -26.37 -5.45 12.55
C THR A 6 -25.38 -5.86 13.63
N GLU A 7 -24.26 -6.47 13.24
CA GLU A 7 -23.08 -6.51 14.13
C GLU A 7 -22.39 -5.14 14.09
N ALA A 8 -22.75 -4.28 15.03
CA ALA A 8 -21.92 -3.15 15.41
C ALA A 8 -20.70 -3.69 16.18
N LYS A 9 -19.64 -4.09 15.46
CA LYS A 9 -18.35 -4.42 16.08
C LYS A 9 -17.77 -3.15 16.71
N SER A 10 -17.76 -3.16 18.04
CA SER A 10 -17.05 -2.22 18.92
C SER A 10 -15.64 -1.93 18.39
N HIS A 11 -15.39 -0.67 18.01
CA HIS A 11 -14.10 -0.17 17.51
C HIS A 11 -13.02 -0.04 18.61
N ASN A 12 -13.25 -0.59 19.81
CA ASN A 12 -12.32 -0.45 20.94
C ASN A 12 -11.53 -1.73 21.27
N ASN A 13 -11.77 -2.86 20.60
CA ASN A 13 -11.12 -4.14 20.95
C ASN A 13 -9.83 -4.42 20.15
N THR A 14 -9.56 -3.66 19.08
CA THR A 14 -8.37 -3.85 18.23
C THR A 14 -7.08 -3.35 18.90
N LEU A 15 -7.19 -2.30 19.73
CA LEU A 15 -6.07 -1.68 20.44
C LEU A 15 -5.50 -2.56 21.57
N SER A 16 -6.18 -3.64 21.93
CA SER A 16 -5.73 -4.65 22.90
C SER A 16 -5.31 -5.98 22.28
N GLU A 17 -5.33 -6.10 20.95
CA GLU A 17 -4.94 -7.35 20.29
C GLU A 17 -3.46 -7.66 20.57
N PRO A 18 -3.14 -8.87 21.09
CA PRO A 18 -1.79 -9.19 21.47
C PRO A 18 -0.85 -9.16 20.27
N LEU A 19 0.28 -8.45 20.44
CA LEU A 19 1.44 -8.51 19.55
C LEU A 19 2.46 -9.48 20.17
N PRO A 20 2.36 -10.80 19.93
CA PRO A 20 3.14 -11.82 20.65
C PRO A 20 4.63 -11.81 20.29
N PHE A 21 4.99 -11.13 19.20
CA PHE A 21 6.35 -11.05 18.68
C PHE A 21 7.17 -9.88 19.26
N LEU A 22 6.54 -9.03 20.06
CA LEU A 22 7.19 -7.96 20.83
C LEU A 22 7.37 -8.43 22.27
N SER A 23 8.45 -7.98 22.90
CA SER A 23 8.61 -8.12 24.35
C SER A 23 7.54 -7.33 25.09
N GLU A 24 7.28 -7.67 26.35
CA GLU A 24 6.27 -6.96 27.16
C GLU A 24 6.59 -5.47 27.31
N GLN A 25 7.86 -5.12 27.47
CA GLN A 25 8.32 -3.73 27.56
C GLN A 25 8.08 -2.96 26.26
N GLU A 26 8.48 -3.55 25.12
CA GLU A 26 8.26 -2.95 23.80
C GLU A 26 6.76 -2.78 23.52
N ARG A 27 5.96 -3.79 23.84
CA ARG A 27 4.52 -3.77 23.66
C ARG A 27 3.82 -2.68 24.48
N ASN A 28 4.22 -2.51 25.74
CA ASN A 28 3.67 -1.45 26.59
C ASN A 28 4.06 -0.05 26.09
N CYS A 29 5.31 0.13 25.66
CA CYS A 29 5.76 1.38 25.04
C CYS A 29 4.98 1.67 23.75
N PHE A 30 4.80 0.64 22.92
CA PHE A 30 4.06 0.70 21.67
C PHE A 30 2.60 1.14 21.89
N TYR A 31 1.83 0.48 22.76
CA TYR A 31 0.44 0.87 23.00
C TYR A 31 0.32 2.25 23.63
N LYS A 32 1.27 2.65 24.48
CA LYS A 32 1.31 4.02 25.03
C LYS A 32 1.44 5.04 23.91
N ILE A 33 2.33 4.80 22.94
CA ILE A 33 2.52 5.68 21.79
C ILE A 33 1.29 5.65 20.87
N ALA A 34 0.79 4.47 20.52
CA ALA A 34 -0.37 4.28 19.65
C ALA A 34 -1.64 4.95 20.19
N ASN A 35 -1.86 4.93 21.51
CA ASN A 35 -3.00 5.62 22.14
C ASN A 35 -2.80 7.13 22.28
N SER A 36 -1.55 7.60 22.29
CA SER A 36 -1.21 9.02 22.46
C SER A 36 -1.04 9.78 21.14
N ILE A 37 -1.08 9.07 20.00
CA ILE A 37 -0.82 9.71 18.72
C ILE A 37 -1.95 10.68 18.37
N GLN A 38 -1.57 11.93 18.12
CA GLN A 38 -2.47 12.97 17.69
C GLN A 38 -1.86 13.71 16.53
N ILE A 39 -2.72 14.14 15.61
CA ILE A 39 -2.27 14.87 14.45
C ILE A 39 -2.02 16.32 14.85
N PRO A 40 -0.84 16.87 14.49
CA PRO A 40 -0.53 18.24 14.78
C PRO A 40 -1.51 19.19 14.05
N GLY A 41 -1.80 20.33 14.67
CA GLY A 41 -2.71 21.33 14.12
C GLY A 41 -2.22 21.92 12.79
N GLU A 42 -3.11 22.58 12.05
CA GLU A 42 -2.82 23.09 10.68
C GLU A 42 -1.65 24.06 10.58
N ARG A 43 -1.39 24.82 11.66
CA ARG A 43 -0.31 25.80 11.72
C ARG A 43 0.99 25.22 12.28
N SER A 44 1.02 23.95 12.66
CA SER A 44 2.21 23.30 13.17
C SER A 44 3.24 23.11 12.06
N LYS A 45 4.52 23.23 12.41
CA LYS A 45 5.61 22.97 11.47
C LYS A 45 5.55 21.52 10.99
N ALA A 46 5.66 21.33 9.68
CA ALA A 46 5.74 20.00 9.08
C ALA A 46 7.00 19.27 9.54
N HIS A 47 6.94 17.94 9.57
CA HIS A 47 8.10 17.12 9.86
C HIS A 47 9.23 17.38 8.84
N PRO A 48 10.52 17.36 9.22
CA PRO A 48 11.63 17.57 8.28
C PRO A 48 11.54 16.69 7.03
N LEU A 49 11.28 15.39 7.18
CA LEU A 49 11.12 14.46 6.06
C LEU A 49 9.97 14.83 5.12
N ILE A 50 8.86 15.33 5.66
CA ILE A 50 7.72 15.80 4.85
C ILE A 50 8.09 17.07 4.09
N SER A 51 8.91 17.93 4.70
CA SER A 51 9.39 19.15 4.07
C SER A 51 10.35 18.83 2.91
N THR A 52 11.27 17.88 3.11
CA THR A 52 12.12 17.33 2.04
C THR A 52 11.28 16.71 0.93
N TYR A 53 10.26 15.92 1.27
CA TYR A 53 9.37 15.34 0.27
C TYR A 53 8.63 16.39 -0.56
N LYS A 54 8.16 17.47 0.07
CA LYS A 54 7.53 18.60 -0.66
C LYS A 54 8.47 19.23 -1.70
N ILE A 55 9.76 19.37 -1.36
CA ILE A 55 10.78 19.88 -2.30
C ILE A 55 10.92 18.92 -3.48
N ILE A 56 11.03 17.61 -3.21
CA ILE A 56 11.13 16.58 -4.25
C ILE A 56 9.91 16.61 -5.19
N VAL A 57 8.70 16.77 -4.64
CA VAL A 57 7.47 16.89 -5.44
C VAL A 57 7.49 18.16 -6.30
N SER A 58 8.00 19.28 -5.78
CA SER A 58 8.07 20.55 -6.53
C SER A 58 9.12 20.56 -7.63
N GLU A 59 10.19 19.76 -7.51
CA GLU A 59 11.29 19.66 -8.47
C GLU A 59 11.09 18.52 -9.49
N TRP A 60 9.88 17.98 -9.58
CA TRP A 60 9.56 16.80 -10.38
C TRP A 60 9.91 17.00 -11.86
N ASN A 61 11.00 16.35 -12.29
CA ASN A 61 11.40 16.26 -13.70
C ASN A 61 11.66 14.83 -14.20
N LYS A 62 11.66 13.79 -13.34
CA LYS A 62 12.13 12.43 -13.72
C LYS A 62 11.35 11.22 -13.18
N SER A 63 10.70 11.29 -12.02
CA SER A 63 9.97 10.16 -11.43
C SER A 63 8.71 10.62 -10.74
N GLU A 64 7.59 9.94 -11.00
CA GLU A 64 6.30 10.23 -10.40
C GLU A 64 6.36 10.09 -8.87
N PRO A 65 6.10 11.17 -8.10
CA PRO A 65 6.04 11.13 -6.65
C PRO A 65 4.99 10.15 -6.14
N PHE A 66 5.20 9.61 -4.95
CA PHE A 66 4.33 8.60 -4.33
C PHE A 66 2.84 8.98 -4.25
N LEU A 67 2.53 10.28 -4.14
CA LEU A 67 1.16 10.80 -4.01
C LEU A 67 0.59 11.43 -5.31
N ALA A 68 1.32 11.35 -6.42
CA ALA A 68 0.89 11.96 -7.67
C ALA A 68 -0.28 11.17 -8.30
N GLY A 69 -1.26 11.90 -8.83
CA GLY A 69 -2.44 11.31 -9.51
C GLY A 69 -3.43 10.57 -8.61
N VAL A 70 -3.10 10.35 -7.33
CA VAL A 70 -3.95 9.60 -6.37
C VAL A 70 -4.66 10.49 -5.35
N ILE A 71 -4.19 11.73 -5.17
CA ILE A 71 -4.72 12.69 -4.20
C ILE A 71 -4.83 14.06 -4.86
N SER A 72 -5.89 14.80 -4.55
CA SER A 72 -6.10 16.18 -4.96
C SER A 72 -5.23 17.17 -4.20
N ASP A 73 -4.91 18.30 -4.81
CA ASP A 73 -4.11 19.37 -4.18
C ASP A 73 -4.74 19.89 -2.88
N GLN A 74 -6.07 19.83 -2.77
CA GLN A 74 -6.83 20.25 -1.59
C GLN A 74 -6.62 19.28 -0.41
N SER A 75 -6.48 17.99 -0.69
CA SER A 75 -6.33 16.93 0.32
C SER A 75 -4.86 16.68 0.70
N LEU A 76 -3.89 17.11 -0.12
CA LEU A 76 -2.44 16.95 0.15
C LEU A 76 -2.00 17.48 1.54
N PRO A 77 -2.38 18.69 2.00
CA PRO A 77 -2.00 19.18 3.33
C PRO A 77 -2.50 18.30 4.47
N ARG A 78 -3.67 17.67 4.32
CA ARG A 78 -4.22 16.72 5.29
C ARG A 78 -3.37 15.45 5.35
N VAL A 79 -3.02 14.89 4.19
CA VAL A 79 -2.16 13.69 4.09
C VAL A 79 -0.78 13.95 4.70
N TYR A 80 -0.17 15.11 4.43
CA TYR A 80 1.13 15.47 5.00
C TYR A 80 1.12 15.56 6.53
N ARG A 81 0.02 15.99 7.13
CA ARG A 81 -0.14 16.02 8.60
C ARG A 81 -0.25 14.61 9.17
N ILE A 82 -1.05 13.75 8.53
CA ILE A 82 -1.19 12.34 8.91
C ILE A 82 0.17 11.65 8.85
N LEU A 83 0.87 11.73 7.72
CA LEU A 83 2.20 11.15 7.56
C LEU A 83 3.20 11.72 8.56
N GLY A 84 3.16 13.02 8.84
CA GLY A 84 4.00 13.65 9.85
C GLY A 84 3.79 13.06 11.25
N ALA A 85 2.53 12.84 11.64
CA ALA A 85 2.20 12.19 12.91
C ALA A 85 2.69 10.73 12.95
N LEU A 86 2.51 9.99 11.85
CA LEU A 86 3.00 8.61 11.72
C LEU A 86 4.52 8.53 11.89
N ILE A 87 5.26 9.40 11.19
CA ILE A 87 6.73 9.45 11.28
C ILE A 87 7.17 9.74 12.71
N GLN A 88 6.60 10.75 13.36
CA GLN A 88 6.95 11.09 14.75
C GLN A 88 6.66 9.95 15.73
N GLY A 89 5.56 9.23 15.56
CA GLY A 89 5.24 8.08 16.40
C GLY A 89 6.21 6.91 16.18
N LEU A 90 6.62 6.68 14.94
CA LEU A 90 7.55 5.60 14.57
C LEU A 90 8.99 5.90 15.00
N GLU A 91 9.45 7.15 14.91
CA GLU A 91 10.76 7.57 15.39
C GLU A 91 10.92 7.35 16.90
N LYS A 92 9.87 7.59 17.69
CA LYS A 92 9.84 7.28 19.13
C LYS A 92 10.02 5.80 19.44
N LEU A 93 9.68 4.92 18.48
CA LEU A 93 9.84 3.48 18.57
C LEU A 93 11.16 2.99 17.97
N GLY A 94 12.04 3.90 17.52
CA GLY A 94 13.31 3.57 16.87
C GLY A 94 13.17 3.05 15.43
N CYS A 95 12.02 3.25 14.79
CA CYS A 95 11.83 2.92 13.38
C CYS A 95 12.38 4.04 12.49
N THR A 96 12.75 3.69 11.26
CA THR A 96 13.32 4.65 10.29
C THR A 96 12.40 4.85 9.11
N VAL A 97 12.41 6.06 8.55
CA VAL A 97 11.62 6.42 7.36
C VAL A 97 12.54 7.07 6.34
N THR A 98 12.47 6.59 5.10
CA THR A 98 13.28 7.11 3.99
C THR A 98 12.69 8.42 3.46
N ASN A 99 13.50 9.27 2.82
CA ASN A 99 13.05 10.53 2.19
C ASN A 99 11.94 10.35 1.14
N LYS A 100 11.76 9.14 0.60
CA LYS A 100 10.68 8.76 -0.32
C LYS A 100 9.37 8.36 0.37
N LEU A 101 9.27 8.54 1.69
CA LEU A 101 8.14 8.12 2.54
C LEU A 101 7.96 6.59 2.64
N THR A 102 9.04 5.84 2.43
CA THR A 102 9.07 4.38 2.68
C THR A 102 9.34 4.13 4.15
N PHE A 103 8.45 3.38 4.81
CA PHE A 103 8.54 3.06 6.22
C PHE A 103 9.32 1.77 6.44
N ILE A 104 10.34 1.81 7.28
CA ILE A 104 11.16 0.65 7.63
C ILE A 104 10.93 0.32 9.11
N ILE A 105 10.30 -0.83 9.35
CA ILE A 105 10.04 -1.33 10.69
C ILE A 105 10.73 -2.68 10.83
N ARG A 106 11.61 -2.81 11.83
CA ARG A 106 12.38 -4.04 12.10
C ARG A 106 13.11 -4.59 10.87
N ASN A 107 13.68 -3.70 10.05
CA ASN A 107 14.38 -4.01 8.79
C ASN A 107 13.49 -4.59 7.68
N GLU A 108 12.17 -4.39 7.75
CA GLU A 108 11.24 -4.68 6.66
C GLU A 108 10.65 -3.39 6.11
N GLU A 109 10.57 -3.28 4.79
CA GLU A 109 9.88 -2.19 4.11
C GLU A 109 8.38 -2.48 4.10
N ILE A 110 7.59 -1.58 4.68
CA ILE A 110 6.14 -1.75 4.76
C ILE A 110 5.47 -1.17 3.50
N PRO A 111 4.67 -1.96 2.77
CA PRO A 111 3.85 -1.44 1.68
C PRO A 111 2.70 -0.62 2.27
N LEU A 112 2.72 0.68 2.00
CA LEU A 112 1.68 1.63 2.35
C LEU A 112 1.10 2.19 1.05
N GLU A 113 -0.22 2.11 0.88
CA GLU A 113 -0.93 2.74 -0.23
C GLU A 113 -1.83 3.85 0.33
N ILE A 114 -1.77 5.05 -0.25
CA ILE A 114 -2.62 6.18 0.14
C ILE A 114 -3.28 6.73 -1.11
N TYR A 115 -4.61 6.86 -1.08
CA TYR A 115 -5.36 7.46 -2.18
C TYR A 115 -6.60 8.18 -1.65
N GLU A 116 -7.08 9.13 -2.44
CA GLU A 116 -8.34 9.81 -2.23
C GLU A 116 -9.44 9.13 -3.03
N LEU A 117 -10.61 8.95 -2.41
CA LEU A 117 -11.76 8.39 -3.11
C LEU A 117 -12.24 9.38 -4.17
N GLN A 118 -12.84 8.80 -5.21
CA GLN A 118 -13.46 9.55 -6.28
C GLN A 118 -14.95 9.26 -6.33
N ASP A 119 -15.74 10.32 -6.52
CA ASP A 119 -17.15 10.19 -6.82
C ASP A 119 -17.34 10.13 -8.33
N LYS A 120 -18.30 9.30 -8.72
CA LYS A 120 -18.67 9.08 -10.10
C LYS A 120 -19.74 10.09 -10.49
N ALA A 121 -19.39 10.99 -11.40
CA ALA A 121 -20.32 11.95 -12.00
C ALA A 121 -20.61 11.58 -13.45
N GLU A 122 -21.78 11.94 -13.96
CA GLU A 122 -22.07 11.78 -15.38
C GLU A 122 -21.15 12.71 -16.19
N HIS A 123 -20.55 12.16 -17.24
CA HIS A 123 -19.61 12.91 -18.07
C HIS A 123 -20.38 13.95 -18.89
N ILE A 124 -19.94 15.20 -18.82
CA ILE A 124 -20.47 16.27 -19.66
C ILE A 124 -19.67 16.27 -20.97
N THR A 125 -20.35 15.92 -22.06
CA THR A 125 -19.74 15.83 -23.39
C THR A 125 -19.10 17.16 -23.77
N THR A 126 -17.83 17.09 -24.18
CA THR A 126 -17.07 18.25 -24.63
C THR A 126 -17.43 18.61 -26.07
N LYS A 127 -17.20 19.86 -26.48
CA LYS A 127 -17.41 20.31 -27.88
C LYS A 127 -16.64 19.48 -28.91
N GLN A 128 -15.50 18.92 -28.51
CA GLN A 128 -14.69 18.05 -29.37
C GLN A 128 -15.38 16.71 -29.58
N GLU A 129 -15.84 16.07 -28.50
CA GLU A 129 -16.59 14.82 -28.56
C GLU A 129 -17.95 14.99 -29.30
N GLU A 130 -18.61 16.14 -29.15
CA GLU A 130 -19.80 16.49 -29.96
C GLU A 130 -19.46 16.58 -31.45
N ALA A 131 -18.30 17.15 -31.81
CA ALA A 131 -17.86 17.23 -33.19
C ALA A 131 -17.50 15.86 -33.76
N GLU A 132 -16.88 14.99 -32.96
CA GLU A 132 -16.61 13.59 -33.32
C GLU A 132 -17.92 12.80 -33.53
N LEU A 133 -18.91 12.98 -32.66
CA LEU A 133 -20.24 12.38 -32.84
C LEU A 133 -20.88 12.86 -34.14
N ARG A 134 -20.81 14.16 -34.44
CA ARG A 134 -21.35 14.72 -35.68
C ARG A 134 -20.66 14.15 -36.92
N ARG A 135 -19.32 14.05 -36.90
CA ARG A 135 -18.54 13.43 -37.98
C ARG A 135 -18.95 11.98 -38.19
N TYR A 136 -19.07 11.23 -37.10
CA TYR A 136 -19.56 9.85 -37.16
C TYR A 136 -20.96 9.74 -37.78
N GLU A 137 -21.88 10.64 -37.43
CA GLU A 137 -23.23 10.67 -38.02
C GLU A 137 -23.21 10.95 -39.53
N GLU A 138 -22.31 11.82 -40.01
CA GLU A 138 -22.11 12.11 -41.42
C GLU A 138 -21.47 10.93 -42.17
N GLU A 139 -20.44 10.32 -41.59
CA GLU A 139 -19.73 9.18 -42.18
C GLU A 139 -20.60 7.93 -42.21
N ARG A 140 -21.38 7.66 -41.17
CA ARG A 140 -22.32 6.52 -41.13
C ARG A 140 -23.37 6.57 -42.23
N LYS A 141 -23.72 7.77 -42.71
CA LYS A 141 -24.63 7.95 -43.87
C LYS A 141 -23.94 7.60 -45.20
N ARG A 142 -22.62 7.77 -45.29
CA ARG A 142 -21.85 7.55 -46.53
C ARG A 142 -21.22 6.16 -46.60
N TYR A 143 -20.86 5.58 -45.47
CA TYR A 143 -20.03 4.38 -45.38
C TYR A 143 -20.50 3.44 -44.28
N ALA A 144 -20.68 2.16 -44.62
CA ALA A 144 -21.09 1.12 -43.66
C ALA A 144 -20.01 0.76 -42.63
N TRP A 145 -18.74 1.15 -42.86
CA TRP A 145 -17.61 0.86 -41.98
C TRP A 145 -17.37 1.95 -40.92
N ALA A 146 -18.14 3.04 -40.91
CA ALA A 146 -17.95 4.13 -39.96
C ALA A 146 -18.04 3.65 -38.50
N SER A 147 -17.02 3.96 -37.70
CA SER A 147 -16.89 3.50 -36.32
C SER A 147 -17.37 4.57 -35.33
N LYS A 148 -18.17 4.16 -34.35
CA LYS A 148 -18.72 5.07 -33.34
C LYS A 148 -17.61 5.53 -32.38
N PRO A 149 -17.46 6.84 -32.11
CA PRO A 149 -16.50 7.33 -31.13
C PRO A 149 -16.83 6.79 -29.73
N ASN A 150 -15.80 6.41 -28.99
CA ASN A 150 -15.94 5.87 -27.64
C ASN A 150 -15.83 6.99 -26.60
N ILE A 151 -16.93 7.69 -26.38
CA ILE A 151 -17.03 8.75 -25.38
C ILE A 151 -17.28 8.14 -24.00
N ARG A 152 -16.52 8.60 -23.01
CA ARG A 152 -16.65 8.13 -21.62
C ARG A 152 -18.04 8.48 -21.07
N LYS A 153 -18.63 7.56 -20.31
CA LYS A 153 -19.94 7.77 -19.68
C LYS A 153 -19.86 8.58 -18.38
N TYR A 154 -18.73 8.50 -17.68
CA TYR A 154 -18.58 9.07 -16.36
C TYR A 154 -17.22 9.74 -16.17
N ASP A 155 -17.23 10.75 -15.32
CA ASP A 155 -16.05 11.41 -14.78
C ASP A 155 -15.86 11.02 -13.33
N TYR A 156 -14.60 10.91 -12.93
CA TYR A 156 -14.22 10.59 -11.57
C TYR A 156 -13.55 11.81 -10.97
N MET A 157 -14.19 12.39 -9.95
CA MET A 157 -13.70 13.59 -9.26
C MET A 157 -13.36 13.23 -7.82
N PHE A 158 -12.21 13.71 -7.35
CA PHE A 158 -11.80 13.55 -5.96
C PHE A 158 -12.82 14.19 -5.01
N ASN A 159 -13.14 13.48 -3.92
CA ASN A 159 -14.25 13.85 -3.02
C ASN A 159 -13.81 14.22 -1.60
N GLY A 160 -12.51 14.37 -1.34
CA GLY A 160 -11.95 14.72 -0.03
C GLY A 160 -11.78 13.53 0.93
N ARG A 161 -12.35 12.37 0.63
CA ARG A 161 -12.32 11.20 1.52
C ARG A 161 -11.04 10.41 1.29
N LEU A 162 -10.25 10.22 2.33
CA LEU A 162 -8.97 9.52 2.27
C LEU A 162 -9.14 8.04 2.58
N CYS A 163 -8.29 7.23 1.94
CA CYS A 163 -8.11 5.82 2.24
C CYS A 163 -6.61 5.51 2.34
N ILE A 164 -6.22 4.89 3.45
CA ILE A 164 -4.88 4.38 3.69
C ILE A 164 -4.97 2.86 3.79
N LYS A 165 -4.15 2.14 3.05
CA LYS A 165 -4.13 0.68 3.06
C LYS A 165 -2.74 0.18 3.44
N VAL A 166 -2.72 -0.78 4.37
CA VAL A 166 -1.52 -1.43 4.90
C VAL A 166 -1.74 -2.93 4.80
N GLY A 167 -0.99 -3.58 3.91
CA GLY A 167 -1.20 -4.99 3.59
C GLY A 167 -2.64 -5.25 3.13
N GLN A 168 -3.39 -6.04 3.92
CA GLN A 168 -4.77 -6.41 3.60
C GLN A 168 -5.82 -5.48 4.20
N LYS A 169 -5.47 -4.64 5.18
CA LYS A 169 -6.45 -3.76 5.83
C LYS A 169 -6.45 -2.36 5.22
N SER A 170 -7.64 -1.79 5.11
CA SER A 170 -7.87 -0.43 4.65
C SER A 170 -8.56 0.40 5.74
N PHE A 171 -8.00 1.58 5.99
CA PHE A 171 -8.51 2.60 6.88
C PHE A 171 -9.03 3.74 6.02
N ARG A 172 -10.32 4.09 6.16
CA ARG A 172 -10.99 5.01 5.25
C ARG A 172 -11.85 5.98 6.02
N ASP A 173 -12.00 7.18 5.48
CA ASP A 173 -13.01 8.12 5.94
C ASP A 173 -14.43 7.58 5.74
N HIS A 174 -15.10 7.38 6.87
CA HIS A 174 -16.52 7.09 6.96
C HIS A 174 -17.26 8.29 7.55
N LYS A 175 -18.59 8.29 7.44
CA LYS A 175 -19.42 9.33 8.07
C LYS A 175 -19.26 9.39 9.60
N ALA A 176 -18.89 8.27 10.23
CA ALA A 176 -18.77 8.13 11.67
C ALA A 176 -17.33 8.23 12.20
N ALA A 177 -16.33 8.02 11.36
CA ALA A 177 -14.93 7.98 11.75
C ALA A 177 -14.05 8.38 10.59
N ASN A 178 -13.03 9.20 10.88
CA ASN A 178 -12.02 9.58 9.90
C ASN A 178 -10.73 8.79 10.12
N VAL A 179 -9.87 8.77 9.11
CA VAL A 179 -8.56 8.10 9.17
C VAL A 179 -7.72 8.58 10.37
N GLU A 180 -7.85 9.85 10.75
CA GLU A 180 -7.18 10.47 11.88
C GLU A 180 -7.49 9.80 13.22
N ASN A 181 -8.73 9.33 13.40
CA ASN A 181 -9.15 8.67 14.63
C ASN A 181 -8.66 7.21 14.69
N GLN A 182 -8.24 6.65 13.56
CA GLN A 182 -7.82 5.26 13.41
C GLN A 182 -6.29 5.09 13.40
N LEU A 183 -5.52 6.16 13.67
CA LEU A 183 -4.06 6.11 13.61
C LEU A 183 -3.44 5.05 14.53
N GLY A 184 -3.99 4.85 15.73
CA GLY A 184 -3.51 3.80 16.65
C GLY A 184 -3.68 2.39 16.08
N GLU A 185 -4.82 2.12 15.44
CA GLU A 185 -5.08 0.84 14.77
C GLU A 185 -4.20 0.66 13.53
N LEU A 186 -3.98 1.73 12.77
CA LEU A 186 -3.06 1.75 11.64
C LEU A 186 -1.63 1.41 12.07
N PHE A 187 -1.16 1.97 13.19
CA PHE A 187 0.14 1.63 13.78
C PHE A 187 0.27 0.14 14.11
N ILE A 188 -0.77 -0.44 14.73
CA ILE A 188 -0.80 -1.87 15.07
C ILE A 188 -0.69 -2.71 13.81
N GLU A 189 -1.40 -2.31 12.76
CA GLU A 189 -1.41 -3.05 11.50
C GLU A 189 -0.06 -2.99 10.79
N MET A 190 0.61 -1.83 10.78
CA MET A 190 1.97 -1.70 10.23
C MET A 190 2.94 -2.69 10.89
N TYR A 191 2.89 -2.82 12.21
CA TYR A 191 3.72 -3.79 12.94
C TYR A 191 3.36 -5.25 12.60
N LYS A 192 2.08 -5.58 12.47
CA LYS A 192 1.65 -6.92 12.06
C LYS A 192 2.16 -7.27 10.66
N VAL A 193 2.02 -6.34 9.71
CA VAL A 193 2.53 -6.50 8.34
C VAL A 193 4.04 -6.69 8.34
N SER A 194 4.79 -5.93 9.15
CA SER A 194 6.25 -6.10 9.27
C SER A 194 6.64 -7.53 9.66
N GLU A 195 5.89 -8.16 10.57
CA GLU A 195 6.18 -9.53 10.99
C GLU A 195 5.80 -10.58 9.95
N LEU A 196 4.71 -10.34 9.23
CA LEU A 196 4.33 -11.20 8.11
C LEU A 196 5.43 -11.20 7.05
N LEU A 197 5.90 -10.02 6.65
CA LEU A 197 7.00 -9.87 5.69
C LEU A 197 8.28 -10.56 6.18
N ARG A 198 8.61 -10.40 7.47
CA ARG A 198 9.77 -11.06 8.07
C ARG A 198 9.66 -12.59 8.02
N LYS A 199 8.47 -13.15 8.30
CA LYS A 199 8.21 -14.60 8.22
C LYS A 199 8.31 -15.10 6.78
N GLU A 200 7.73 -14.37 5.84
CA GLU A 200 7.78 -14.70 4.41
C GLU A 200 9.22 -14.67 3.88
N ARG A 201 10.03 -13.68 4.25
CA ARG A 201 11.45 -13.63 3.88
C ARG A 201 12.19 -14.87 4.39
N LYS A 202 12.04 -15.19 5.67
CA LYS A 202 12.66 -16.39 6.27
C LYS A 202 12.21 -17.68 5.60
N ALA A 203 10.92 -17.81 5.28
CA ALA A 203 10.39 -18.98 4.59
C ALA A 203 11.00 -19.13 3.19
N ARG A 204 11.12 -18.02 2.44
CA ARG A 204 11.75 -17.99 1.11
C ARG A 204 13.24 -18.35 1.17
N GLU A 205 13.96 -17.85 2.17
CA GLU A 205 15.36 -18.20 2.40
C GLU A 205 15.54 -19.69 2.77
N ALA A 206 14.68 -20.22 3.65
CA ALA A 206 14.70 -21.63 4.04
C ALA A 206 14.37 -22.56 2.87
N GLU A 207 13.39 -22.17 2.04
CA GLU A 207 13.07 -22.92 0.82
C GLU A 207 14.23 -22.90 -0.17
N ARG A 208 14.92 -21.75 -0.33
CA ARG A 208 16.11 -21.65 -1.17
C ARG A 208 17.22 -22.59 -0.69
N ARG A 209 17.53 -22.59 0.61
CA ARG A 209 18.52 -23.51 1.20
C ARG A 209 18.16 -24.97 0.97
N LYS A 210 16.90 -25.35 1.18
CA LYS A 210 16.42 -26.72 0.93
C LYS A 210 16.56 -27.13 -0.53
N ARG A 211 16.34 -26.20 -1.47
CA ARG A 211 16.53 -26.46 -2.92
C ARG A 211 18.01 -26.65 -3.26
N GLU A 212 18.89 -25.81 -2.72
CA GLU A 212 20.34 -25.92 -2.91
C GLU A 212 20.89 -27.23 -2.34
N GLU A 213 20.51 -27.61 -1.12
CA GLU A 213 20.87 -28.89 -0.49
C GLU A 213 20.39 -30.10 -1.31
N ALA A 214 19.14 -30.04 -1.80
CA ALA A 214 18.59 -31.09 -2.66
C ALA A 214 19.31 -31.20 -4.00
N GLU A 215 19.78 -30.09 -4.56
CA GLU A 215 20.56 -30.06 -5.80
C GLU A 215 21.97 -30.63 -5.59
N ILE A 216 22.64 -30.27 -4.49
CA ILE A 216 23.93 -30.85 -4.08
C ILE A 216 23.81 -32.38 -3.94
N LEU A 217 22.81 -32.86 -3.20
CA LEU A 217 22.59 -34.29 -3.01
C LEU A 217 22.30 -35.03 -4.34
N ARG A 218 21.54 -34.40 -5.25
CA ARG A 218 21.27 -34.95 -6.58
C ARG A 218 22.53 -35.04 -7.43
N LEU A 219 23.40 -34.04 -7.38
CA LEU A 219 24.67 -34.03 -8.10
C LEU A 219 25.63 -35.08 -7.53
N GLU A 220 25.71 -35.23 -6.21
CA GLU A 220 26.50 -36.28 -5.56
C GLU A 220 26.00 -37.67 -5.94
N HIS A 221 24.68 -37.90 -5.86
CA HIS A 221 24.10 -39.18 -6.27
C HIS A 221 24.36 -39.49 -7.75
N ARG A 222 24.27 -38.48 -8.63
CA ARG A 222 24.60 -38.64 -10.05
C ARG A 222 26.07 -39.02 -10.26
N LYS A 223 27.00 -38.37 -9.55
CA LYS A 223 28.44 -38.70 -9.62
C LYS A 223 28.71 -40.13 -9.14
N CYS A 224 28.11 -40.54 -8.03
CA CYS A 224 28.23 -41.92 -7.55
C CYS A 224 27.71 -42.93 -8.56
N TYR A 225 26.56 -42.65 -9.19
CA TYR A 225 26.00 -43.48 -10.24
C TYR A 225 26.91 -43.57 -11.48
N GLU A 226 27.45 -42.44 -11.95
CA GLU A 226 28.36 -42.38 -13.10
C GLU A 226 29.64 -43.18 -12.85
N MET A 227 30.25 -43.04 -11.66
CA MET A 227 31.41 -43.84 -11.26
C MET A 227 31.11 -45.35 -11.22
N GLU A 228 29.93 -45.75 -10.78
CA GLU A 228 29.54 -47.17 -10.74
C GLU A 228 29.32 -47.71 -12.16
N VAL A 229 28.69 -46.94 -13.04
CA VAL A 229 28.54 -47.28 -14.46
C VAL A 229 29.90 -47.45 -15.13
N GLU A 230 30.85 -46.51 -14.95
CA GLU A 230 32.21 -46.63 -15.47
C GLU A 230 32.90 -47.94 -15.03
N ARG A 231 32.76 -48.33 -13.77
CA ARG A 231 33.33 -49.59 -13.24
C ARG A 231 32.77 -50.83 -13.92
N THR A 232 31.50 -50.81 -14.31
CA THR A 232 30.84 -51.97 -14.95
C THR A 232 31.07 -52.09 -16.45
N ILE A 233 31.44 -51.00 -17.14
CA ILE A 233 31.62 -50.99 -18.61
C ILE A 233 33.05 -51.39 -19.01
N VAL A 234 34.03 -51.38 -18.10
CA VAL A 234 35.39 -51.87 -18.42
C VAL A 234 35.32 -53.39 -18.66
N PRO A 235 35.49 -53.88 -19.90
CA PRO A 235 35.49 -55.31 -20.17
C PRO A 235 36.77 -55.90 -19.57
N THR A 236 36.63 -57.02 -18.86
CA THR A 236 37.75 -57.84 -18.39
C THR A 236 38.42 -58.57 -19.55
#